data_AF-A0A2P8HWX2-F1
#
_entry.id   AF-A0A2P8HWX2-F1
#
_cell.length_a   1.000
_cell.length_b   1.000
_cell.length_c   1.000
_cell.angle_alpha   90.00
_cell.angle_beta   90.00
_cell.angle_gamma   90.00
#
_symmetry.space_group_name_H-M   'P 1'
#
loop_
_entity.id
_entity.type
_entity.pdbx_description
1 polymer ?
#
loop_
_entity_poly.entity_id
_entity_poly.type
_entity_poly.pdbx_seq_one_letter_code
_entity_poly.pdbx_strand_id
1 'polypeptide(L)'
;MALKKKVLIGLTSVSLMIPSMALAVEEEQDEAMGGWVEGEGYWTNNDSDIGALSEPDNHDGWREAGPNEDQYRSVGVTTWHGQYHYTRALMEGHIWGTVYADSGRVYGTGSTEARSPWTERNAFAQTFWGTS
;
A
#
# COMPACT_ATOMS: atom_id res chain seq x y z
N MET A 1 40.66 -39.26 53.86
CA MET A 1 40.56 -39.29 52.38
C MET A 1 40.35 -37.87 51.89
N ALA A 2 41.27 -37.36 51.08
CA ALA A 2 41.13 -36.03 50.48
C ALA A 2 40.42 -36.16 49.13
N LEU A 3 39.42 -35.31 48.87
CA LEU A 3 38.89 -35.10 47.53
C LEU A 3 38.82 -33.60 47.25
N LYS A 4 39.80 -33.12 46.47
CA LYS A 4 39.79 -31.81 45.83
C LYS A 4 38.83 -31.86 44.64
N LYS A 5 37.91 -30.90 44.51
CA LYS A 5 37.32 -30.53 43.22
C LYS A 5 37.01 -29.03 43.17
N LYS A 6 37.22 -28.48 41.99
CA LYS A 6 37.47 -27.07 41.64
C LYS A 6 36.22 -26.42 41.03
N VAL A 7 36.18 -25.08 41.09
CA VAL A 7 35.60 -24.13 40.08
C VAL A 7 34.04 -24.04 40.11
N LEU A 8 33.38 -22.87 40.06
CA LEU A 8 33.42 -21.84 39.02
C LEU A 8 32.84 -20.49 39.50
N ILE A 9 33.49 -19.38 39.14
CA ILE A 9 33.05 -18.00 39.33
C ILE A 9 32.01 -17.68 38.26
N GLY A 10 30.79 -17.31 38.68
CA GLY A 10 29.71 -16.89 37.77
C GLY A 10 29.93 -15.47 37.25
N LEU A 11 30.03 -15.33 35.93
CA LEU A 11 30.10 -14.06 35.22
C LEU A 11 28.67 -13.70 34.76
N THR A 12 28.05 -12.67 35.34
CA THR A 12 26.72 -12.20 34.91
C THR A 12 26.87 -11.19 33.78
N SER A 13 26.54 -11.60 32.55
CA SER A 13 26.47 -10.73 31.37
C SER A 13 25.18 -9.90 31.40
N VAL A 14 25.33 -8.58 31.50
CA VAL A 14 24.23 -7.62 31.30
C VAL A 14 24.03 -7.45 29.80
N SER A 15 22.88 -7.89 29.29
CA SER A 15 22.49 -7.69 27.89
C SER A 15 21.89 -6.29 27.73
N LEU A 16 22.55 -5.42 26.95
CA LEU A 16 21.96 -4.17 26.47
C LEU A 16 20.89 -4.50 25.42
N MET A 17 19.63 -4.19 25.73
CA MET A 17 18.55 -4.18 24.73
C MET A 17 18.57 -2.81 24.04
N ILE A 18 18.82 -2.78 22.74
CA ILE A 18 18.63 -1.58 21.90
C ILE A 18 17.17 -1.62 21.43
N PRO A 19 16.30 -0.69 21.85
CA PRO A 19 14.99 -0.58 21.23
C PRO A 19 15.18 0.02 19.84
N SER A 20 15.00 -0.79 18.80
CA SER A 20 14.79 -0.28 17.45
C SER A 20 13.43 0.41 17.42
N MET A 21 13.41 1.73 17.56
CA MET A 21 12.25 2.54 17.16
C MET A 21 12.12 2.41 15.64
N ALA A 22 11.10 1.67 15.19
CA ALA A 22 10.65 1.76 13.82
C ALA A 22 10.17 3.21 13.59
N LEU A 23 10.81 3.89 12.65
CA LEU A 23 10.40 5.21 12.19
C LEU A 23 9.10 5.01 11.40
N ALA A 24 7.96 5.41 11.97
CA ALA A 24 6.73 5.54 11.20
C ALA A 24 6.93 6.74 10.26
N VAL A 25 7.09 6.46 8.96
CA VAL A 25 6.92 7.49 7.92
C VAL A 25 5.43 7.75 7.86
N GLU A 26 5.02 8.92 8.35
CA GLU A 26 3.70 9.46 8.04
C GLU A 26 3.74 9.89 6.57
N GLU A 27 3.12 9.11 5.68
CA GLU A 27 2.87 9.58 4.32
C GLU A 27 1.83 10.69 4.39
N GLU A 28 2.19 11.87 3.90
CA GLU A 28 1.28 13.00 3.73
C GLU A 28 0.09 12.53 2.89
N GLN A 29 -1.10 12.47 3.49
CA GLN A 29 -2.31 12.02 2.79
C GLN A 29 -2.77 13.10 1.82
N ASP A 30 -2.08 13.20 0.69
CA ASP A 30 -2.62 13.94 -0.43
C ASP A 30 -3.85 13.19 -0.96
N GLU A 31 -4.98 13.87 -1.05
CA GLU A 31 -6.22 13.27 -1.54
C GLU A 31 -6.04 12.84 -3.01
N ALA A 32 -6.55 11.66 -3.34
CA ALA A 32 -6.54 11.20 -4.72
C ALA A 32 -7.37 12.15 -5.59
N MET A 33 -6.84 12.48 -6.77
CA MET A 33 -7.52 13.33 -7.74
C MET A 33 -8.64 12.59 -8.47
N GLY A 34 -8.57 11.26 -8.51
CA GLY A 34 -9.63 10.41 -9.01
C GLY A 34 -9.27 8.94 -8.87
N GLY A 35 -10.15 8.10 -9.39
CA GLY A 35 -9.98 6.66 -9.25
C GLY A 35 -11.12 5.83 -9.82
N TRP A 36 -11.12 4.56 -9.44
CA TRP A 36 -12.16 3.60 -9.77
C TRP A 36 -12.44 2.71 -8.55
N VAL A 37 -13.71 2.36 -8.37
CA VAL A 37 -14.17 1.48 -7.29
C VAL A 37 -14.99 0.34 -7.89
N GLU A 38 -14.68 -0.90 -7.48
CA GLU A 38 -15.42 -2.07 -7.92
C GLU A 38 -16.90 -1.95 -7.55
N GLY A 39 -17.78 -2.06 -8.56
CA GLY A 39 -19.23 -1.94 -8.38
C GLY A 39 -19.77 -0.51 -8.44
N GLU A 40 -18.93 0.51 -8.29
CA GLU A 40 -19.34 1.93 -8.34
C GLU A 40 -18.82 2.65 -9.60
N GLY A 41 -17.68 2.23 -10.13
CA GLY A 41 -17.10 2.76 -11.35
C GLY A 41 -16.09 3.88 -11.14
N TYR A 42 -15.85 4.65 -12.20
CA TYR A 42 -14.86 5.73 -12.24
C TYR A 42 -15.38 7.00 -11.56
N TRP A 43 -14.48 7.72 -10.89
CA TRP A 43 -14.79 8.98 -10.22
C TRP A 43 -13.60 9.96 -10.29
N THR A 44 -13.90 11.26 -10.21
CA THR A 44 -12.90 12.34 -10.13
C THR A 44 -13.24 13.28 -8.97
N ASN A 45 -12.21 13.79 -8.30
CA ASN A 45 -12.33 14.85 -7.31
C ASN A 45 -12.39 16.19 -8.05
N ASN A 46 -13.52 16.90 -7.92
CA ASN A 46 -13.76 18.18 -8.59
C ASN A 46 -13.50 19.38 -7.66
N ASP A 47 -12.72 19.19 -6.59
CA ASP A 47 -12.43 20.29 -5.67
C ASP A 47 -11.70 21.42 -6.43
N SER A 48 -12.21 22.64 -6.28
CA SER A 48 -11.75 23.82 -7.03
C SER A 48 -10.29 24.18 -6.76
N ASP A 49 -9.73 23.72 -5.63
CA ASP A 49 -8.30 23.89 -5.29
C ASP A 49 -7.40 22.84 -5.97
N ILE A 50 -7.95 21.67 -6.33
CA ILE A 50 -7.30 20.64 -7.18
C ILE A 50 -7.56 20.92 -8.68
N GLY A 51 -8.60 21.71 -8.98
CA GLY A 51 -9.19 21.96 -10.30
C GLY A 51 -8.36 22.72 -11.34
N ALA A 52 -7.05 22.92 -11.11
CA ALA A 52 -6.11 23.41 -12.12
C ALA A 52 -5.21 22.29 -12.69
N LEU A 53 -5.27 21.08 -12.14
CA LEU A 53 -4.50 19.94 -12.61
C LEU A 53 -5.31 19.15 -13.65
N SER A 54 -4.69 18.78 -14.77
CA SER A 54 -5.35 17.99 -15.81
C SER A 54 -5.74 16.60 -15.28
N GLU A 55 -6.71 15.96 -15.93
CA GLU A 55 -6.98 14.54 -15.75
C GLU A 55 -5.99 13.71 -16.59
N PRO A 56 -5.71 12.45 -16.22
CA PRO A 56 -4.93 11.55 -17.07
C PRO A 56 -5.66 11.29 -18.40
N ASP A 57 -4.91 10.89 -19.42
CA ASP A 57 -5.49 10.48 -20.70
C ASP A 57 -6.37 9.23 -20.55
N ASN A 58 -5.99 8.35 -19.61
CA ASN A 58 -6.75 7.15 -19.26
C ASN A 58 -6.43 6.67 -17.83
N HIS A 59 -7.43 6.10 -17.16
CA HIS A 59 -7.24 5.35 -15.91
C HIS A 59 -8.19 4.15 -15.87
N ASP A 60 -7.63 2.95 -15.75
CA ASP A 60 -8.36 1.70 -15.66
C ASP A 60 -8.09 1.02 -14.32
N GLY A 61 -9.13 0.49 -13.70
CA GLY A 61 -9.07 -0.30 -12.47
C GLY A 61 -9.87 -1.60 -12.60
N TRP A 62 -9.34 -2.69 -12.03
CA TRP A 62 -10.07 -3.96 -11.95
C TRP A 62 -9.60 -4.83 -10.79
N ARG A 63 -10.46 -5.77 -10.40
CA ARG A 63 -10.10 -6.88 -9.50
C ARG A 63 -9.56 -8.04 -10.31
N GLU A 64 -8.38 -8.53 -9.95
CA GLU A 64 -7.78 -9.71 -10.54
C GLU A 64 -7.91 -10.90 -9.57
N ALA A 65 -8.28 -12.07 -10.10
CA ALA A 65 -8.30 -13.33 -9.35
C ALA A 65 -6.91 -13.96 -9.34
N GLY A 66 -6.51 -14.48 -8.17
CA GLY A 66 -5.20 -15.06 -7.93
C GLY A 66 -5.08 -16.52 -8.38
N PRO A 67 -3.87 -17.07 -8.26
CA PRO A 67 -3.60 -18.46 -8.63
C PRO A 67 -4.19 -19.47 -7.63
N ASN A 68 -4.47 -19.05 -6.39
CA ASN A 68 -5.13 -19.86 -5.38
C ASN A 68 -6.62 -19.48 -5.28
N GLU A 69 -7.42 -20.43 -4.80
CA GLU A 69 -8.83 -20.18 -4.46
C GLU A 69 -8.94 -19.01 -3.48
N ASP A 70 -9.94 -18.15 -3.69
CA ASP A 70 -10.25 -16.97 -2.88
C ASP A 70 -9.18 -15.87 -2.78
N GLN A 71 -8.12 -15.93 -3.59
CA GLN A 71 -7.15 -14.83 -3.67
C GLN A 71 -7.59 -13.78 -4.69
N TYR A 72 -7.53 -12.52 -4.27
CA TYR A 72 -7.83 -11.36 -5.11
C TYR A 72 -6.81 -10.25 -4.91
N ARG A 73 -6.63 -9.41 -5.91
CA ARG A 73 -5.91 -8.15 -5.78
C ARG A 73 -6.56 -7.05 -6.61
N SER A 74 -6.29 -5.81 -6.24
CA SER A 74 -6.62 -4.65 -7.07
C SER A 74 -5.47 -4.37 -8.02
N VAL A 75 -5.81 -4.00 -9.26
CA VAL A 75 -4.87 -3.56 -10.27
C VAL A 75 -5.37 -2.26 -10.88
N GLY A 76 -4.50 -1.27 -10.94
CA GLY A 76 -4.76 0.00 -11.59
C GLY A 76 -3.69 0.34 -12.60
N VAL A 77 -4.08 0.97 -13.70
CA VAL A 77 -3.18 1.54 -14.70
C VAL A 77 -3.60 2.97 -14.99
N THR A 78 -2.66 3.91 -14.89
CA THR A 78 -2.86 5.30 -15.30
C THR A 78 -1.93 5.62 -16.47
N THR A 79 -2.45 6.31 -17.48
CA THR A 79 -1.67 6.85 -18.59
C THR A 79 -1.85 8.35 -18.64
N TRP A 80 -0.73 9.06 -18.59
CA TRP A 80 -0.69 10.52 -18.63
C TRP A 80 0.57 11.00 -19.33
N HIS A 81 0.42 11.33 -20.60
CA HIS A 81 1.53 11.58 -21.50
C HIS A 81 2.38 12.77 -21.02
N GLY A 82 3.66 12.48 -20.75
CA GLY A 82 4.64 13.49 -20.33
C GLY A 82 4.51 13.96 -18.88
N GLN A 83 3.52 13.46 -18.13
CA GLN A 83 3.24 13.95 -16.78
C GLN A 83 3.71 12.95 -15.71
N TYR A 84 4.36 13.47 -14.66
CA TYR A 84 4.70 12.68 -13.48
C TYR A 84 3.46 12.54 -12.59
N HIS A 85 3.11 11.30 -12.27
CA HIS A 85 1.88 10.96 -11.55
C HIS A 85 2.06 9.62 -10.83
N TYR A 86 1.06 9.21 -10.06
CA TYR A 86 0.98 7.89 -9.46
C TYR A 86 -0.28 7.12 -9.85
N THR A 87 -0.20 5.80 -9.71
CA THR A 87 -1.35 4.91 -9.50
C THR A 87 -1.22 4.23 -8.13
N ARG A 88 -2.32 4.02 -7.43
CA ARG A 88 -2.40 3.18 -6.21
C ARG A 88 -3.53 2.18 -6.37
N ALA A 89 -3.33 0.95 -5.90
CA ALA A 89 -4.31 -0.12 -5.95
C ALA A 89 -4.48 -0.72 -4.55
N LEU A 90 -5.73 -0.84 -4.11
CA LEU A 90 -6.07 -1.31 -2.77
C LEU A 90 -7.25 -2.28 -2.76
N MET A 91 -7.26 -3.15 -1.76
CA MET A 91 -8.39 -4.02 -1.43
C MET A 91 -8.98 -3.56 -0.09
N GLU A 92 -10.21 -3.04 -0.12
CA GLU A 92 -10.89 -2.54 1.06
C GLU A 92 -12.05 -3.45 1.46
N GLY A 93 -12.17 -3.69 2.75
CA GLY A 93 -13.31 -4.40 3.30
C GLY A 93 -14.59 -3.60 3.19
N HIS A 94 -15.67 -4.29 2.83
CA HIS A 94 -17.05 -3.78 2.82
C HIS A 94 -17.52 -3.17 4.17
N ILE A 95 -16.79 -3.47 5.24
CA ILE A 95 -17.14 -3.16 6.62
C ILE A 95 -15.99 -2.30 7.19
N TRP A 96 -16.29 -1.03 7.45
CA TRP A 96 -15.47 -0.10 8.25
C TRP A 96 -14.15 0.32 7.59
N GLY A 97 -14.06 0.25 6.26
CA GLY A 97 -12.93 0.77 5.49
C GLY A 97 -11.59 0.11 5.81
N THR A 98 -11.60 -1.14 6.27
CA THR A 98 -10.37 -1.86 6.59
C THR A 98 -9.61 -2.17 5.31
N VAL A 99 -8.41 -1.60 5.16
CA VAL A 99 -7.51 -1.89 4.03
C VAL A 99 -6.78 -3.21 4.30
N TYR A 100 -7.00 -4.21 3.45
CA TYR A 100 -6.38 -5.53 3.57
C TYR A 100 -5.12 -5.69 2.73
N ALA A 101 -5.05 -4.98 1.61
CA ALA A 101 -3.89 -4.95 0.74
C ALA A 101 -3.80 -3.59 0.09
N ASP A 102 -2.58 -3.06 0.00
CA ASP A 102 -2.30 -1.74 -0.55
C ASP A 102 -0.97 -1.81 -1.27
N SER A 103 -0.93 -1.33 -2.51
CA SER A 103 0.32 -1.23 -3.28
C SER A 103 1.22 -0.10 -2.80
N GLY A 104 0.68 0.85 -2.03
CA GLY A 104 1.24 2.20 -1.96
C GLY A 104 1.11 2.94 -3.29
N ARG A 105 1.64 4.16 -3.36
CA ARG A 105 1.67 4.92 -4.62
C ARG A 105 2.83 4.43 -5.49
N VAL A 106 2.51 4.04 -6.72
CA VAL A 106 3.50 3.73 -7.75
C VAL A 106 3.62 4.93 -8.67
N TYR A 107 4.72 5.66 -8.54
CA TYR A 107 4.99 6.86 -9.33
C TYR A 107 5.74 6.56 -10.63
N GLY A 108 5.53 7.42 -11.63
CA GLY A 108 6.19 7.33 -12.93
C GLY A 108 5.79 8.47 -13.85
N THR A 109 6.38 8.49 -15.06
CA THR A 109 6.05 9.47 -16.11
C THR A 109 5.46 8.74 -17.31
N GLY A 110 4.40 9.28 -17.89
CA GLY A 110 3.78 8.70 -19.08
C GLY A 110 2.77 7.59 -18.75
N SER A 111 3.17 6.55 -18.03
CA SER A 111 2.26 5.51 -17.55
C SER A 111 2.76 4.88 -16.25
N THR A 112 1.82 4.53 -15.38
CA THR A 112 2.05 3.84 -14.10
C THR A 112 1.08 2.66 -13.96
N GLU A 113 1.56 1.60 -13.33
CA GLU A 113 0.76 0.40 -13.03
C GLU A 113 0.99 0.02 -11.58
N ALA A 114 -0.09 -0.10 -10.81
CA ALA A 114 -0.05 -0.50 -9.42
C ALA A 114 -0.84 -1.79 -9.22
N ARG A 115 -0.27 -2.70 -8.43
CA ARG A 115 -0.90 -3.97 -8.05
C ARG A 115 -0.82 -4.11 -6.54
N SER A 116 -1.95 -4.27 -5.88
CA SER A 116 -1.94 -4.61 -4.46
C SER A 116 -1.32 -6.00 -4.27
N PRO A 117 -0.79 -6.30 -3.07
CA PRO A 117 -0.58 -7.68 -2.67
C PRO A 117 -1.87 -8.51 -2.83
N TRP A 118 -1.72 -9.82 -2.97
CA TRP A 118 -2.85 -10.75 -2.90
C TRP A 118 -3.46 -10.75 -1.49
N THR A 119 -4.78 -10.81 -1.41
CA THR A 119 -5.51 -11.02 -0.17
C THR A 119 -6.54 -12.13 -0.34
N GLU A 120 -6.77 -12.89 0.72
CA GLU A 120 -7.81 -13.92 0.83
C GLU A 120 -9.09 -13.37 1.47
N ARG A 121 -9.15 -12.05 1.70
CA ARG A 121 -10.29 -11.40 2.33
C ARG A 121 -11.31 -11.00 1.28
N ASN A 122 -12.59 -11.25 1.57
CA ASN A 122 -13.69 -10.76 0.76
C ASN A 122 -13.79 -9.22 0.88
N ALA A 123 -13.26 -8.55 -0.14
CA ALA A 123 -13.04 -7.13 -0.21
C ALA A 123 -13.27 -6.67 -1.66
N PHE A 124 -13.56 -5.39 -1.83
CA PHE A 124 -13.73 -4.79 -3.15
C PHE A 124 -12.43 -4.08 -3.56
N ALA A 125 -12.14 -4.11 -4.86
CA ALA A 125 -10.97 -3.44 -5.41
C ALA A 125 -11.23 -1.94 -5.59
N GLN A 126 -10.24 -1.12 -5.25
CA GLN A 126 -10.21 0.29 -5.63
C GLN A 126 -8.86 0.66 -6.21
N THR A 127 -8.85 1.68 -7.07
CA THR A 127 -7.65 2.26 -7.64
C THR A 127 -7.74 3.77 -7.61
N PHE A 128 -6.59 4.42 -7.47
CA PHE A 128 -6.48 5.88 -7.40
C PHE A 128 -5.37 6.39 -8.29
N TRP A 129 -5.49 7.65 -8.70
CA TRP A 129 -4.44 8.40 -9.38
C TRP A 129 -4.34 9.82 -8.85
N GLY A 130 -3.16 10.42 -9.03
CA GLY A 130 -2.86 11.79 -8.62
C GLY A 130 -1.43 12.20 -9.00
N THR A 131 -1.04 13.43 -8.68
CA THR A 131 0.27 13.99 -9.07
C THR A 131 1.22 14.30 -7.91
N SER A 132 0.75 14.19 -6.67
CA SER A 132 1.50 14.51 -5.45
C SER A 132 1.46 13.39 -4.42
#